data_AF-A0A432J4A9-F1
#
_entry.id   AF-A0A432J4A9-F1
#
_cell.length_a   1.000
_cell.length_b   1.000
_cell.length_c   1.000
_cell.angle_alpha   90.00
_cell.angle_beta   90.00
_cell.angle_gamma   90.00
#
_symmetry.space_group_name_H-M   'P 1'
#
loop_
_entity.id
_entity.type
_entity.pdbx_description
1 polymer ?
#
loop_
_entity_poly.entity_id
_entity_poly.type
_entity_poly.pdbx_seq_one_letter_code
_entity_poly.pdbx_strand_id
1 'polypeptide(L)'
;MFKRTAFILFSILLLALLLATPTITRGQAGPDARVDAAVWAQLDAEGSADVLIFLSPRPDLSPARRIMDKTRRGQWVYDTLRAAARQGQAPIKTELRRMGLDFRSYWIANAVWVRVDKQQLERLLKIPHVINVALDRPYRIVDPFPAEPFNSENAENIEWGVDRVNAPWAWDQGITGSGVVVAGQDTGYQWNHPALVRAYRGFDP
;
A
#
# COMPACT_ATOMS: atom_id res chain seq x y z
N MET A 1 35.65 -25.56 77.26
CA MET A 1 34.88 -26.46 78.16
C MET A 1 33.61 -26.90 77.40
N PHE A 2 33.50 -28.20 77.11
CA PHE A 2 32.31 -29.02 76.71
C PHE A 2 31.18 -28.40 75.85
N LYS A 3 30.98 -28.86 74.59
CA LYS A 3 30.01 -29.88 74.08
C LYS A 3 28.52 -29.51 74.33
N ARG A 4 27.51 -29.70 73.47
CA ARG A 4 27.21 -30.26 72.12
C ARG A 4 25.65 -30.14 71.95
N THR A 5 25.12 -30.23 70.71
CA THR A 5 23.76 -30.72 70.31
C THR A 5 22.50 -29.90 70.70
N ALA A 6 21.40 -29.76 69.94
CA ALA A 6 20.91 -30.26 68.65
C ALA A 6 19.70 -29.41 68.14
N PHE A 7 19.52 -29.40 66.80
CA PHE A 7 18.29 -29.34 65.98
C PHE A 7 16.96 -28.76 66.54
N ILE A 8 16.35 -27.83 65.78
CA ILE A 8 15.04 -28.02 65.10
C ILE A 8 14.99 -27.08 63.87
N LEU A 9 15.04 -27.69 62.69
CA LEU A 9 14.55 -27.17 61.41
C LEU A 9 13.03 -27.42 61.39
N PHE A 10 12.20 -26.38 61.28
CA PHE A 10 10.91 -26.45 60.60
C PHE A 10 10.31 -25.04 60.46
N SER A 11 9.69 -24.76 59.32
CA SER A 11 8.77 -23.62 59.07
C SER A 11 9.35 -22.34 58.45
N ILE A 12 9.97 -22.42 57.26
CA ILE A 12 9.63 -21.52 56.12
C ILE A 12 9.75 -22.35 54.82
N LEU A 13 8.85 -23.32 54.67
CA LEU A 13 8.55 -23.98 53.40
C LEU A 13 7.17 -23.45 52.95
N LEU A 14 7.13 -22.26 52.36
CA LEU A 14 6.02 -21.82 51.48
C LEU A 14 6.40 -20.53 50.72
N LEU A 15 7.43 -20.59 49.88
CA LEU A 15 7.57 -19.63 48.79
C LEU A 15 8.22 -20.32 47.57
N ALA A 16 7.60 -21.41 47.16
CA ALA A 16 7.74 -21.91 45.82
C ALA A 16 6.59 -21.33 44.98
N LEU A 17 6.94 -20.99 43.73
CA LEU A 17 6.09 -20.93 42.54
C LEU A 17 5.51 -19.55 42.14
N LEU A 18 5.72 -19.27 40.83
CA LEU A 18 5.32 -18.13 40.00
C LEU A 18 6.19 -16.86 40.21
N LEU A 19 6.98 -16.38 39.25
CA LEU A 19 6.71 -16.28 37.82
C LEU A 19 7.90 -16.75 36.97
N ALA A 20 7.78 -17.92 36.36
CA ALA A 20 8.38 -18.15 35.05
C ALA A 20 7.55 -17.31 34.07
N THR A 21 8.04 -16.13 33.70
CA THR A 21 7.40 -15.37 32.62
C THR A 21 7.53 -16.19 31.34
N PRO A 22 6.43 -16.54 30.67
CA PRO A 22 6.51 -17.24 29.40
C PRO A 22 7.30 -16.37 28.44
N THR A 23 8.27 -16.98 27.77
CA THR A 23 8.86 -16.51 26.53
C THR A 23 7.71 -16.01 25.64
N ILE A 24 7.67 -14.73 25.31
CA ILE A 24 6.84 -14.26 24.21
C ILE A 24 7.52 -14.76 22.95
N THR A 25 7.25 -16.02 22.60
CA THR A 25 7.34 -16.47 21.21
C THR A 25 6.26 -15.69 20.48
N ARG A 26 6.62 -14.52 19.94
CA ARG A 26 5.76 -13.83 18.99
C ARG A 26 5.52 -14.81 17.87
N GLY A 27 4.25 -15.23 17.74
CA GLY A 27 3.84 -16.42 17.02
C GLY A 27 4.55 -16.59 15.69
N GLN A 28 5.05 -17.80 15.46
CA GLN A 28 5.26 -18.28 14.11
C GLN A 28 3.90 -18.28 13.41
N ALA A 29 3.68 -17.33 12.51
CA ALA A 29 2.58 -17.39 11.55
C ALA A 29 3.19 -17.58 10.16
N GLY A 30 3.02 -18.77 9.61
CA GLY A 30 3.11 -19.05 8.19
C GLY A 30 2.41 -20.38 7.89
N PRO A 31 1.70 -20.56 6.77
CA PRO A 31 1.31 -19.61 5.73
C PRO A 31 -0.22 -19.65 5.45
N ASP A 32 -0.99 -18.69 5.97
CA ASP A 32 -2.36 -18.45 5.49
C ASP A 32 -2.34 -17.31 4.46
N ALA A 33 -1.42 -17.40 3.49
CA ALA A 33 -1.47 -16.51 2.34
C ALA A 33 -2.83 -16.70 1.67
N ARG A 34 -3.70 -15.70 1.81
CA ARG A 34 -5.03 -15.76 1.22
C ARG A 34 -4.91 -15.57 -0.29
N VAL A 35 -5.44 -16.50 -1.05
CA VAL A 35 -5.52 -16.37 -2.51
C VAL A 35 -6.98 -16.13 -2.87
N ASP A 36 -7.25 -15.04 -3.58
CA ASP A 36 -8.60 -14.77 -4.06
C ASP A 36 -9.03 -15.87 -5.05
N ALA A 37 -10.25 -16.38 -4.90
CA ALA A 37 -10.75 -17.52 -5.69
C ALA A 37 -10.65 -17.28 -7.21
N ALA A 38 -10.75 -16.03 -7.64
CA ALA A 38 -10.62 -15.69 -9.04
C ALA A 38 -9.22 -15.93 -9.63
N VAL A 39 -8.16 -15.89 -8.82
CA VAL A 39 -6.80 -16.21 -9.27
C VAL A 39 -6.75 -17.66 -9.72
N TRP A 40 -7.25 -18.59 -8.89
CA TRP A 40 -7.33 -20.00 -9.26
C TRP A 40 -8.22 -20.24 -10.47
N ALA A 41 -9.38 -19.58 -10.53
CA ALA A 41 -10.27 -19.68 -11.70
C ALA A 41 -9.58 -19.25 -13.01
N GLN A 42 -8.80 -18.17 -12.99
CA GLN A 42 -8.05 -17.73 -14.17
C GLN A 42 -6.90 -18.67 -14.51
N LEU A 43 -6.17 -19.19 -13.50
CA LEU A 43 -5.10 -20.16 -13.72
C LEU A 43 -5.62 -21.48 -14.32
N ASP A 44 -6.76 -21.97 -13.84
CA ASP A 44 -7.37 -23.20 -14.36
C ASP A 44 -7.93 -23.00 -15.79
N ALA A 45 -8.38 -21.78 -16.14
CA ALA A 45 -8.92 -21.46 -17.45
C ALA A 45 -7.85 -21.09 -18.50
N GLU A 46 -6.83 -20.32 -18.13
CA GLU A 46 -5.85 -19.70 -19.04
C GLU A 46 -4.42 -20.26 -18.87
N GLY A 47 -4.18 -21.08 -17.85
CA GLY A 47 -2.87 -21.64 -17.52
C GLY A 47 -1.89 -20.65 -16.86
N SER A 48 -2.20 -19.35 -16.89
CA SER A 48 -1.40 -18.29 -16.29
C SER A 48 -2.26 -17.10 -15.89
N ALA A 49 -1.82 -16.33 -14.90
CA ALA A 49 -2.53 -15.16 -14.41
C ALA A 49 -1.56 -14.03 -14.03
N ASP A 50 -1.96 -12.79 -14.30
CA ASP A 50 -1.32 -11.60 -13.77
C ASP A 50 -1.83 -11.34 -12.35
N VAL A 51 -0.92 -11.37 -11.37
CA VAL A 51 -1.29 -11.28 -9.96
C VAL A 51 -0.55 -10.16 -9.24
N LEU A 52 -1.21 -9.55 -8.27
CA LEU A 52 -0.63 -8.72 -7.23
C LEU A 52 -0.47 -9.54 -5.96
N ILE A 53 0.78 -9.77 -5.57
CA ILE A 53 1.17 -10.45 -4.34
C ILE A 53 1.45 -9.39 -3.27
N PHE A 54 0.57 -9.28 -2.29
CA PHE A 54 0.71 -8.38 -1.15
C PHE A 54 1.54 -9.03 -0.06
N LEU A 55 2.40 -8.22 0.55
CA LEU A 55 3.43 -8.66 1.48
C LEU A 55 3.34 -7.91 2.82
N SER A 56 3.87 -8.55 3.86
CA SER A 56 4.15 -7.96 5.16
C SER A 56 5.63 -7.52 5.24
N PRO A 57 6.02 -6.65 6.18
CA PRO A 57 5.17 -5.91 7.12
C PRO A 57 4.37 -4.79 6.43
N ARG A 58 3.23 -4.42 7.02
CA ARG A 58 2.50 -3.18 6.73
C ARG A 58 2.67 -2.26 7.95
N PRO A 59 3.55 -1.25 7.88
CA PRO A 59 3.86 -0.42 9.04
C PRO A 59 2.66 0.42 9.46
N ASP A 60 2.50 0.65 10.76
CA ASP A 60 1.52 1.61 11.28
C ASP A 60 1.99 3.04 10.97
N LEU A 61 1.19 3.76 10.18
CA LEU A 61 1.45 5.15 9.81
C LEU A 61 0.79 6.16 10.76
N SER A 62 0.06 5.72 11.78
CA SER A 62 -0.57 6.60 12.77
C SER A 62 0.39 7.63 13.41
N PRO A 63 1.69 7.33 13.65
CA PRO A 63 2.63 8.32 14.18
C PRO A 63 2.82 9.55 13.28
N ALA A 64 2.65 9.40 11.97
CA ALA A 64 2.79 10.51 11.01
C ALA A 64 1.82 11.66 11.30
N ARG A 65 0.66 11.38 11.91
CA ARG A 65 -0.34 12.41 12.26
C ARG A 65 0.17 13.43 13.26
N ARG A 66 1.17 13.07 14.07
CA ARG A 66 1.81 13.97 15.05
C ARG A 66 2.89 14.87 14.43
N ILE A 67 3.28 14.62 13.18
CA ILE A 67 4.26 15.45 12.47
C ILE A 67 3.52 16.61 11.80
N MET A 68 3.68 17.81 12.34
CA MET A 68 2.98 19.02 11.85
C MET A 68 3.53 19.50 10.51
N ASP A 69 4.84 19.45 10.33
CA ASP A 69 5.47 19.84 9.06
C ASP A 69 5.14 18.84 7.94
N LYS A 70 4.50 19.33 6.87
CA LYS A 70 3.98 18.50 5.78
C LYS A 70 5.11 17.76 5.03
N THR A 71 6.23 18.44 4.81
CA THR A 71 7.37 17.88 4.08
C THR A 71 8.04 16.77 4.88
N ARG A 72 8.33 17.03 6.15
CA ARG A 72 8.88 16.05 7.09
C ARG A 72 7.95 14.87 7.29
N ARG A 73 6.64 15.11 7.37
CA ARG A 73 5.64 14.05 7.46
C ARG A 73 5.66 13.17 6.22
N GLY A 74 5.68 13.77 5.03
CA GLY A 74 5.75 13.07 3.76
C GLY A 74 7.02 12.22 3.64
N GLN A 75 8.16 12.80 3.99
CA GLN A 75 9.45 12.11 4.00
C GLN A 75 9.44 10.90 4.96
N TRP A 76 8.92 11.08 6.18
CA TRP A 76 8.82 9.99 7.15
C TRP A 76 7.94 8.83 6.64
N VAL A 77 6.79 9.14 6.04
CA VAL A 77 5.90 8.11 5.45
C VAL A 77 6.59 7.40 4.29
N TYR A 78 7.24 8.16 3.42
CA TYR A 78 8.01 7.62 2.29
C TYR A 78 9.08 6.64 2.76
N ASP A 79 9.93 7.05 3.71
CA ASP A 79 11.02 6.23 4.23
C ASP A 79 10.50 4.97 4.93
N THR A 80 9.44 5.13 5.74
CA THR A 80 8.81 4.02 6.47
C THR A 80 8.27 2.95 5.52
N LEU A 81 7.52 3.35 4.49
CA LEU A 81 6.96 2.41 3.51
C LEU A 81 8.05 1.79 2.63
N ARG A 82 9.05 2.57 2.20
CA ARG A 82 10.19 2.04 1.43
C ARG A 82 11.00 1.03 2.23
N ALA A 83 11.25 1.27 3.52
CA ALA A 83 11.95 0.34 4.38
C ALA A 83 11.18 -0.98 4.55
N ALA A 84 9.87 -0.90 4.84
CA ALA A 84 9.00 -2.06 4.94
C ALA A 84 8.97 -2.90 3.65
N ALA A 85 8.85 -2.25 2.49
CA ALA A 85 8.89 -2.92 1.20
C ALA A 85 10.25 -3.55 0.90
N ARG A 86 11.37 -2.87 1.20
CA ARG A 86 12.71 -3.46 1.02
C ARG A 86 12.89 -4.73 1.84
N GLN A 87 12.42 -4.73 3.09
CA GLN A 87 12.47 -5.89 3.97
C GLN A 87 11.55 -7.01 3.49
N GLY A 88 10.26 -6.71 3.34
CA GLY A 88 9.22 -7.71 3.03
C GLY A 88 9.35 -8.33 1.65
N GLN A 89 9.82 -7.56 0.66
CA GLN A 89 9.90 -8.04 -0.73
C GLN A 89 11.22 -8.74 -1.06
N ALA A 90 12.24 -8.67 -0.20
CA ALA A 90 13.55 -9.24 -0.51
C ALA A 90 13.52 -10.77 -0.80
N PRO A 91 12.80 -11.60 -0.02
CA PRO A 91 12.73 -13.04 -0.28
C PRO A 91 12.04 -13.36 -1.61
N ILE A 92 10.85 -12.78 -1.85
CA ILE A 92 10.08 -13.06 -3.06
C ILE A 92 10.78 -12.55 -4.33
N LYS A 93 11.42 -11.37 -4.27
CA LYS A 93 12.19 -10.85 -5.42
C LYS A 93 13.39 -11.73 -5.75
N THR A 94 14.00 -12.35 -4.75
CA THR A 94 15.09 -13.32 -4.98
C THR A 94 14.56 -14.56 -5.69
N GLU A 95 13.44 -15.11 -5.23
CA GLU A 95 12.83 -16.28 -5.84
C GLU A 95 12.34 -16.02 -7.27
N LEU A 96 11.70 -14.87 -7.51
CA LEU A 96 11.24 -14.48 -8.84
C LEU A 96 12.41 -14.37 -9.84
N ARG A 97 13.54 -13.78 -9.43
CA ARG A 97 14.76 -13.74 -10.26
C ARG A 97 15.33 -15.14 -10.51
N ARG A 98 15.29 -16.03 -9.52
CA ARG A 98 15.75 -17.42 -9.65
C ARG A 98 14.89 -18.20 -10.66
N MET A 99 13.59 -17.91 -10.71
CA MET A 99 12.66 -18.46 -11.69
C MET A 99 12.78 -17.82 -13.08
N GLY A 100 13.49 -16.69 -13.21
CA GLY A 100 13.58 -15.94 -14.47
C GLY A 100 12.29 -15.19 -14.83
N LEU A 101 11.46 -14.86 -13.85
CA LEU A 101 10.19 -14.14 -14.07
C LEU A 101 10.38 -12.63 -14.04
N ASP A 102 9.76 -11.93 -14.98
CA ASP A 102 9.60 -10.48 -14.92
C ASP A 102 8.59 -10.10 -13.85
N PHE A 103 8.93 -9.07 -13.07
CA PHE A 103 8.06 -8.59 -12.00
C PHE A 103 8.21 -7.09 -11.78
N ARG A 104 7.16 -6.49 -11.21
CA ARG A 104 7.14 -5.07 -10.83
C ARG A 104 6.90 -4.92 -9.34
N SER A 105 7.72 -4.10 -8.69
CA SER A 105 7.67 -3.87 -7.24
C SER A 105 6.92 -2.57 -6.93
N TYR A 106 5.93 -2.65 -6.03
CA TYR A 106 5.15 -1.52 -5.54
C TYR A 106 5.39 -1.34 -4.05
N TRP A 107 6.05 -0.25 -3.66
CA TRP A 107 6.48 -0.04 -2.28
C TRP A 107 5.38 0.53 -1.38
N ILE A 108 4.44 1.32 -1.92
CA ILE A 108 3.35 1.93 -1.13
C ILE A 108 2.43 0.84 -0.57
N ALA A 109 1.93 -0.05 -1.43
CA ALA A 109 1.05 -1.15 -1.03
C ALA A 109 1.81 -2.35 -0.43
N ASN A 110 3.15 -2.31 -0.42
CA ASN A 110 4.03 -3.44 -0.21
C ASN A 110 3.57 -4.67 -1.01
N ALA A 111 3.59 -4.55 -2.34
CA ALA A 111 3.15 -5.60 -3.25
C ALA A 111 4.14 -5.82 -4.41
N VAL A 112 4.04 -6.98 -5.05
CA VAL A 112 4.75 -7.33 -6.28
C VAL A 112 3.74 -7.82 -7.31
N TRP A 113 3.78 -7.24 -8.51
CA TRP A 113 3.10 -7.80 -9.67
C TRP A 113 4.00 -8.79 -10.40
N VAL A 114 3.42 -9.90 -10.83
CA VAL A 114 4.08 -10.95 -11.62
C VAL A 114 3.02 -11.73 -12.40
N ARG A 115 3.37 -12.21 -13.60
CA ARG A 115 2.60 -13.22 -14.32
C ARG A 115 3.10 -14.62 -13.96
N VAL A 116 2.21 -15.49 -13.50
CA VAL A 116 2.58 -16.83 -12.99
C VAL A 116 1.66 -17.93 -13.51
N ASP A 117 2.20 -19.14 -13.60
CA ASP A 117 1.40 -20.37 -13.68
C ASP A 117 1.05 -20.93 -12.27
N LYS A 118 0.28 -22.02 -12.24
CA LYS A 118 -0.16 -22.68 -11.00
C LYS A 118 1.00 -23.16 -10.14
N GLN A 119 2.00 -23.81 -10.75
CA GLN A 119 3.15 -24.36 -10.03
C GLN A 119 4.04 -23.25 -9.46
N GLN A 120 4.22 -22.18 -10.22
CA GLN A 120 4.96 -21.00 -9.80
C GLN A 120 4.25 -20.31 -8.64
N LEU A 121 2.93 -20.10 -8.72
CA LEU A 121 2.14 -19.51 -7.63
C LEU A 121 2.26 -20.34 -6.35
N GLU A 122 2.09 -21.67 -6.42
CA GLU A 122 2.23 -22.57 -5.26
C GLU A 122 3.62 -22.50 -4.60
N ARG A 123 4.69 -22.25 -5.37
CA ARG A 123 6.03 -22.01 -4.83
C ARG A 123 6.12 -20.65 -4.15
N LEU A 124 5.57 -19.60 -4.76
CA LEU A 124 5.60 -18.25 -4.21
C LEU A 124 4.80 -18.13 -2.92
N LEU A 125 3.69 -18.87 -2.76
CA LEU A 125 2.88 -18.90 -1.53
C LEU A 125 3.65 -19.44 -0.30
N LYS A 126 4.75 -20.18 -0.53
CA LYS A 126 5.61 -20.69 0.54
C LYS A 126 6.68 -19.68 0.97
N ILE A 127 6.81 -18.57 0.25
CA ILE A 127 7.79 -17.54 0.56
C ILE A 127 7.31 -16.73 1.78
N PRO A 128 8.20 -16.45 2.76
CA PRO A 128 7.86 -15.61 3.89
C PRO A 128 7.26 -14.27 3.45
N HIS A 129 6.42 -13.72 4.31
CA HIS A 129 5.75 -12.43 4.17
C HIS A 129 4.60 -12.35 3.17
N VAL A 130 4.34 -13.37 2.34
CA VAL A 130 3.16 -13.38 1.47
C VAL A 130 1.89 -13.44 2.33
N ILE A 131 0.99 -12.47 2.16
CA ILE A 131 -0.25 -12.36 2.95
C ILE A 131 -1.52 -12.44 2.10
N ASN A 132 -1.49 -11.94 0.87
CA ASN A 132 -2.64 -12.01 -0.03
C ASN A 132 -2.18 -12.05 -1.49
N VAL A 133 -2.91 -12.78 -2.33
CA VAL A 133 -2.73 -12.78 -3.79
C VAL A 133 -4.07 -12.48 -4.44
N ALA A 134 -4.09 -11.42 -5.25
CA ALA A 134 -5.25 -10.99 -6.01
C ALA A 134 -4.89 -10.88 -7.50
N LEU A 135 -5.90 -10.92 -8.37
CA LEU A 135 -5.70 -10.67 -9.81
C LEU A 135 -5.39 -9.19 -10.06
N ASP A 136 -4.47 -8.92 -10.97
CA ASP A 136 -4.28 -7.60 -11.56
C ASP A 136 -5.28 -7.39 -12.70
N ARG A 137 -6.52 -7.02 -12.33
CA ARG A 137 -7.60 -6.89 -13.31
C ARG A 137 -7.57 -5.54 -14.01
N PRO A 138 -7.74 -5.49 -15.34
CA PRO A 138 -7.96 -4.24 -16.03
C PRO A 138 -9.30 -3.62 -15.59
N TYR A 139 -9.29 -2.32 -15.30
CA TYR A 139 -10.51 -1.54 -15.14
C TYR A 139 -10.85 -0.88 -16.48
N ARG A 140 -12.12 -0.96 -16.88
CA ARG A 140 -12.63 -0.24 -18.04
C ARG A 140 -13.27 1.06 -17.56
N ILE A 141 -12.93 2.15 -18.24
CA ILE A 141 -13.57 3.45 -18.05
C ILE A 141 -14.86 3.45 -18.88
N VAL A 142 -15.91 4.08 -18.35
CA VAL A 142 -17.18 4.23 -19.07
C VAL A 142 -16.95 5.19 -20.24
N ASP A 143 -17.47 4.84 -21.42
CA ASP A 143 -17.35 5.72 -22.59
C ASP A 143 -18.01 7.08 -22.31
N PRO A 144 -17.42 8.19 -22.79
CA PRO A 144 -18.01 9.51 -22.63
C PRO A 144 -19.38 9.56 -23.30
N PHE A 145 -20.30 10.30 -22.67
CA PHE A 145 -21.58 10.62 -23.31
C PHE A 145 -21.34 11.43 -24.59
N PRO A 146 -22.24 11.34 -25.59
CA PRO A 146 -22.17 12.20 -26.76
C PRO A 146 -22.07 13.66 -26.32
N ALA A 147 -21.09 14.38 -26.85
CA ALA A 147 -20.98 15.81 -26.60
C ALA A 147 -22.19 16.51 -27.24
N GLU A 148 -22.87 17.36 -26.45
CA GLU A 148 -23.78 18.33 -27.01
C GLU A 148 -23.01 19.29 -27.95
N PRO A 149 -23.64 19.82 -29.01
CA PRO A 149 -22.98 20.77 -29.90
C PRO A 149 -22.38 21.93 -29.10
N PHE A 150 -21.10 22.21 -29.32
CA PHE A 150 -20.42 23.33 -28.69
C PHE A 150 -21.09 24.65 -29.09
N ASN A 151 -21.71 25.35 -28.13
CA ASN A 151 -22.22 26.69 -28.35
C ASN A 151 -21.13 27.72 -28.01
N SER A 152 -20.52 28.30 -29.04
CA SER A 152 -19.48 29.32 -28.89
C SER A 152 -19.94 30.59 -28.17
N GLU A 153 -21.24 30.87 -28.09
CA GLU A 153 -21.78 32.01 -27.35
C GLU A 153 -21.54 31.91 -25.83
N ASN A 154 -21.29 30.70 -25.31
CA ASN A 154 -21.04 30.45 -23.90
C ASN A 154 -19.57 30.21 -23.54
N ALA A 155 -18.65 30.30 -24.52
CA ALA A 155 -17.25 29.92 -24.33
C ALA A 155 -16.49 30.76 -23.28
N GLU A 156 -16.98 31.96 -22.97
CA GLU A 156 -16.41 32.87 -21.97
C GLU A 156 -17.15 32.85 -20.62
N ASN A 157 -18.26 32.12 -20.52
CA ASN A 157 -19.06 32.07 -19.30
C ASN A 157 -18.54 31.02 -18.31
N ILE A 158 -18.77 31.26 -17.02
CA ILE A 158 -18.50 30.26 -15.99
C ILE A 158 -19.48 29.09 -16.19
N GLU A 159 -18.92 27.90 -16.40
CA GLU A 159 -19.70 26.67 -16.59
C GLU A 159 -20.63 26.41 -15.40
N TRP A 160 -21.86 25.96 -15.66
CA TRP A 160 -22.89 25.78 -14.63
C TRP A 160 -22.42 24.94 -13.43
N GLY A 161 -21.57 23.93 -13.67
CA GLY A 161 -21.06 23.03 -12.64
C GLY A 161 -20.07 23.73 -11.71
N VAL A 162 -19.32 24.70 -12.24
CA VAL A 162 -18.36 25.54 -11.50
C VAL A 162 -19.11 26.56 -10.65
N ASP A 163 -20.15 27.19 -11.21
CA ASP A 163 -21.03 28.11 -10.49
C ASP A 163 -21.80 27.40 -9.38
N ARG A 164 -22.37 26.23 -9.65
CA ARG A 164 -23.15 25.44 -8.68
C ARG A 164 -22.36 25.04 -7.43
N VAL A 165 -21.05 24.84 -7.54
CA VAL A 165 -20.18 24.53 -6.38
C VAL A 165 -19.63 25.80 -5.70
N ASN A 166 -20.11 26.98 -6.09
CA ASN A 166 -19.75 28.29 -5.57
C ASN A 166 -18.24 28.60 -5.68
N ALA A 167 -17.58 28.09 -6.72
CA ALA A 167 -16.18 28.41 -7.00
C ALA A 167 -15.94 29.92 -7.26
N PRO A 168 -16.84 30.65 -7.97
CA PRO A 168 -16.64 32.08 -8.20
C PRO A 168 -16.51 32.90 -6.92
N TRP A 169 -17.33 32.61 -5.91
CA TRP A 169 -17.21 33.26 -4.60
C TRP A 169 -15.83 33.06 -3.97
N ALA A 170 -15.23 31.87 -4.07
CA ALA A 170 -13.88 31.62 -3.56
C ALA A 170 -12.82 32.43 -4.35
N TRP A 171 -12.98 32.55 -5.67
CA TRP A 171 -12.11 33.37 -6.50
C TRP A 171 -12.21 34.85 -6.15
N ASP A 172 -13.40 35.36 -5.84
CA ASP A 172 -13.62 36.73 -5.37
C ASP A 172 -12.93 37.01 -4.02
N GLN A 173 -12.73 35.97 -3.20
CA GLN A 173 -11.92 36.04 -1.98
C GLN A 173 -10.40 35.88 -2.24
N GLY A 174 -9.98 35.81 -3.51
CA GLY A 174 -8.59 35.59 -3.92
C GLY A 174 -8.11 34.13 -3.79
N ILE A 175 -9.01 33.17 -3.54
CA ILE A 175 -8.68 31.76 -3.33
C ILE A 175 -8.81 31.01 -4.65
N THR A 176 -7.71 30.91 -5.40
CA THR A 176 -7.70 30.31 -6.75
C THR A 176 -7.08 28.91 -6.82
N GLY A 177 -6.67 28.34 -5.66
CA GLY A 177 -5.92 27.08 -5.63
C GLY A 177 -4.43 27.25 -5.98
N SER A 178 -3.92 28.48 -6.02
CA SER A 178 -2.50 28.77 -6.23
C SER A 178 -1.60 27.98 -5.28
N GLY A 179 -0.54 27.35 -5.82
CA GLY A 179 0.39 26.51 -5.06
C GLY A 179 -0.09 25.08 -4.79
N VAL A 180 -1.33 24.73 -5.16
CA VAL A 180 -1.85 23.36 -5.06
C VAL A 180 -1.52 22.57 -6.32
N VAL A 181 -1.29 21.27 -6.16
CA VAL A 181 -1.12 20.30 -7.26
C VAL A 181 -2.24 19.30 -7.20
N VAL A 182 -2.93 19.13 -8.32
CA VAL A 182 -3.93 18.08 -8.48
C VAL A 182 -3.34 17.01 -9.38
N ALA A 183 -3.21 15.79 -8.87
CA ALA A 183 -2.79 14.64 -9.65
C ALA A 183 -4.05 13.87 -10.11
N GLY A 184 -4.29 13.80 -11.41
CA GLY A 184 -5.33 12.96 -11.98
C GLY A 184 -4.82 11.58 -12.34
N GLN A 185 -5.66 10.57 -12.12
CA GLN A 185 -5.45 9.20 -12.58
C GLN A 185 -6.58 8.86 -13.56
N ASP A 186 -6.39 9.27 -14.80
CA ASP A 186 -7.35 9.09 -15.89
C ASP A 186 -6.62 8.53 -17.13
N THR A 187 -7.29 8.52 -18.28
CA THR A 187 -6.75 8.20 -19.61
C THR A 187 -5.57 9.06 -20.05
N GLY A 188 -5.39 10.23 -19.44
CA GLY A 188 -4.34 11.19 -19.73
C GLY A 188 -4.89 12.60 -19.94
N TYR A 189 -4.04 13.50 -20.43
CA TYR A 189 -4.41 14.87 -20.76
C TYR A 189 -3.90 15.22 -22.15
N GLN A 190 -4.67 16.00 -22.91
CA GLN A 190 -4.14 16.75 -24.04
C GLN A 190 -3.30 17.91 -23.48
N TRP A 191 -2.06 17.60 -23.09
CA TRP A 191 -1.20 18.49 -22.33
C TRP A 191 -0.90 19.82 -23.06
N ASN A 192 -0.93 19.83 -24.38
CA ASN A 192 -0.68 21.02 -25.21
C ASN A 192 -1.94 21.85 -25.50
N HIS A 193 -3.08 21.53 -24.89
CA HIS A 193 -4.31 22.31 -25.06
C HIS A 193 -4.10 23.75 -24.55
N PRO A 194 -4.47 24.80 -25.30
CA PRO A 194 -4.19 26.20 -24.94
C PRO A 194 -4.68 26.60 -23.53
N ALA A 195 -5.78 26.02 -23.08
CA ALA A 195 -6.34 26.25 -21.73
C ALA A 195 -5.57 25.53 -20.60
N LEU A 196 -4.84 24.45 -20.89
CA LEU A 196 -4.20 23.59 -19.88
C LEU A 196 -2.68 23.76 -19.80
N VAL A 197 -2.03 24.03 -20.93
CA VAL A 197 -0.56 23.94 -21.08
C VAL A 197 0.21 24.77 -20.03
N ARG A 198 -0.31 25.93 -19.65
CA ARG A 198 0.32 26.82 -18.65
C ARG A 198 0.26 26.29 -17.21
N ALA A 199 -0.65 25.37 -16.92
CA ALA A 199 -0.85 24.78 -15.59
C ALA A 199 -0.39 23.32 -15.51
N TYR A 200 -0.04 22.70 -16.64
CA TYR A 200 0.33 21.29 -16.69
C TYR A 200 1.77 21.07 -16.24
N ARG A 201 1.95 20.43 -15.08
CA ARG A 201 3.27 20.15 -14.49
C ARG A 201 4.06 19.02 -15.14
N GLY A 202 3.42 18.20 -15.99
CA GLY A 202 4.08 17.08 -16.67
C GLY A 202 4.84 17.51 -17.93
N PHE A 203 4.78 18.79 -18.29
CA PHE A 203 5.57 19.39 -19.35
C PHE A 203 6.78 20.09 -18.72
N ASP A 204 7.98 19.70 -19.15
CA ASP A 204 9.24 20.39 -18.84
C ASP A 204 9.64 21.16 -20.11
N PRO A 205 9.61 22.50 -20.12
CA PRO A 205 9.85 23.33 -21.30
C PRO A 205 11.29 23.31 -21.80
#